data_AF-A0AAD7ZV19-F1
#
_entry.id   AF-A0AAD7ZV19-F1
#
_cell.length_a   1.000
_cell.length_b   1.000
_cell.length_c   1.000
_cell.angle_alpha   90.00
_cell.angle_beta   90.00
_cell.angle_gamma   90.00
#
_symmetry.space_group_name_H-M   'P 1'
#
loop_
_entity.id
_entity.type
_entity.pdbx_description
1 polymer ?
#
loop_
_entity_poly.entity_id
_entity_poly.type
_entity_poly.pdbx_seq_one_letter_code
_entity_poly.pdbx_strand_id
1 'polypeptide(L)' 'HKATFEVCLLKGSRGLGLSVTGGVDSGEQWPGLIRIKRLFPHQPAWQTGQLSQGDVLLAANGVPLVGLTNY' A
#
# COMPACT_ATOMS: atom_id res chain seq x y z
N HIS A 1 -2.60 -16.39 -11.22
CA HIS A 1 -1.74 -16.57 -10.03
C HIS A 1 -1.63 -15.23 -9.32
N LYS A 2 -2.32 -15.02 -8.20
CA LYS A 2 -2.04 -13.90 -7.30
C LYS A 2 -1.09 -14.42 -6.22
N ALA A 3 0.21 -14.20 -6.40
CA ALA A 3 1.20 -14.52 -5.39
C ALA A 3 1.29 -13.34 -4.43
N THR A 4 1.07 -13.58 -3.14
CA THR A 4 1.46 -12.61 -2.10
C THR A 4 2.97 -12.58 -2.02
N PHE A 5 3.56 -11.40 -1.95
CA PHE A 5 5.00 -11.20 -1.80
C PHE A 5 5.29 -10.05 -0.84
N GLU A 6 6.50 -10.02 -0.32
CA GLU A 6 6.97 -8.95 0.56
C GLU A 6 7.90 -8.00 -0.20
N VAL A 7 7.80 -6.71 0.12
CA VAL A 7 8.70 -5.69 -0.44
C VAL A 7 9.34 -4.91 0.70
N CYS A 8 10.67 -4.94 0.75
CA CYS A 8 11.44 -4.14 1.69
C CYS A 8 11.66 -2.74 1.11
N LEU A 9 11.19 -1.71 1.82
CA LEU A 9 11.38 -0.30 1.46
C LEU A 9 12.28 0.40 2.48
N LEU A 10 13.32 1.08 2.00
CA LEU A 10 14.06 2.03 2.84
C LEU A 10 13.29 3.36 2.86
N LYS A 11 12.98 3.87 4.06
CA LYS A 11 12.29 5.16 4.20
C LYS A 11 13.20 6.30 3.71
N GLY A 12 12.71 7.10 2.77
CA GLY A 12 13.36 8.33 2.33
C GLY A 12 12.99 9.54 3.21
N SER A 13 13.58 10.70 2.91
CA SER A 13 13.31 11.96 3.63
C SER A 13 11.82 12.38 3.62
N ARG A 14 11.06 11.95 2.61
CA ARG A 14 9.62 12.23 2.43
C ARG A 14 8.73 11.01 2.71
N GLY A 15 9.25 9.99 3.38
CA GLY A 15 8.53 8.75 3.67
C GLY A 15 8.76 7.65 2.63
N LEU A 16 7.77 6.76 2.46
CA LEU A 16 7.90 5.55 1.64
C LEU A 16 7.64 5.78 0.15
N GLY A 17 7.01 6.91 -0.23
CA GLY A 17 6.75 7.21 -1.64
C GLY A 17 5.51 6.55 -2.23
N LEU A 18 4.52 6.23 -1.41
CA LEU A 18 3.21 5.76 -1.86
C LEU A 18 2.09 6.41 -1.05
N SER A 19 0.88 6.48 -1.63
CA SER A 19 -0.35 6.77 -0.89
C SER A 19 -1.30 5.59 -0.98
N VAL A 20 -2.14 5.44 0.03
CA VAL A 20 -3.12 4.37 0.13
C VAL A 20 -4.55 4.90 0.08
N THR A 21 -5.50 4.02 -0.20
CA THR A 21 -6.95 4.26 -0.07
C THR A 21 -7.63 3.01 0.46
N GLY A 22 -8.92 3.13 0.78
CA GLY A 22 -9.74 2.04 1.27
C GLY A 22 -9.86 2.01 2.79
N GLY A 23 -9.95 0.81 3.35
CA GLY A 23 -10.27 0.60 4.76
C GLY A 23 -11.77 0.41 5.01
N VAL A 24 -12.13 0.05 6.24
CA VAL A 24 -13.50 -0.36 6.58
C VAL A 24 -14.54 0.73 6.40
N ASP A 25 -14.15 1.99 6.54
CA ASP A 25 -15.03 3.16 6.39
C ASP A 25 -15.05 3.73 4.96
N SER A 26 -14.32 3.11 4.02
CA SER A 26 -14.30 3.60 2.64
C SER A 26 -15.60 3.24 1.92
N GLY A 27 -16.24 4.23 1.28
CA GLY A 27 -17.35 4.02 0.35
C GLY A 27 -16.91 3.45 -1.01
N GLU A 28 -15.69 2.91 -1.10
CA GLU A 28 -15.16 2.35 -2.34
C GLU A 28 -15.69 0.93 -2.60
N GLN A 29 -15.44 0.43 -3.81
CA GLN A 29 -15.91 -0.88 -4.30
C GLN A 29 -15.41 -2.08 -3.46
N TRP A 30 -14.42 -1.88 -2.57
CA TRP A 30 -13.75 -2.94 -1.80
C TRP A 30 -13.56 -2.53 -0.33
N PRO A 31 -14.65 -2.48 0.47
CA PRO A 31 -14.57 -2.07 1.87
C PRO A 31 -13.66 -2.99 2.69
N GLY A 32 -12.88 -2.41 3.61
CA GLY A 32 -11.98 -3.14 4.51
C GLY A 32 -10.60 -3.49 3.94
N LEU A 33 -10.35 -3.23 2.66
CA LEU A 33 -9.04 -3.45 2.04
C LEU A 33 -8.27 -2.15 1.87
N ILE A 34 -6.98 -2.16 2.23
CA ILE A 34 -6.05 -1.06 1.95
C ILE A 34 -5.37 -1.30 0.61
N ARG A 35 -5.37 -0.31 -0.27
CA ARG A 35 -4.77 -0.40 -1.62
C ARG A 35 -3.84 0.74 -1.93
N ILE A 36 -2.86 0.50 -2.81
CA ILE A 36 -2.00 1.56 -3.33
C ILE A 36 -2.82 2.47 -4.27
N LYS A 37 -3.08 3.70 -3.84
CA LYS A 37 -3.73 4.74 -4.66
C LYS A 37 -2.76 5.36 -5.64
N ARG A 38 -1.52 5.62 -5.20
CA ARG A 38 -0.48 6.24 -6.03
C ARG A 38 0.91 5.81 -5.59
N LEU A 39 1.79 5.61 -6.57
CA LEU A 39 3.23 5.59 -6.39
C LEU A 39 3.80 6.95 -6.82
N PHE A 40 4.64 7.55 -5.99
CA PHE A 40 5.27 8.82 -6.31
C PHE A 40 6.58 8.56 -7.08
N PRO A 41 6.74 9.11 -8.31
CA PRO A 41 7.95 8.90 -9.10
C PRO A 41 9.23 9.25 -8.34
N HIS A 42 10.29 8.46 -8.59
CA HIS A 42 11.62 8.63 -7.99
C HIS A 42 11.68 8.50 -6.45
N GLN A 43 10.64 7.94 -5.83
CA GLN A 43 10.58 7.68 -4.39
C GLN A 43 10.73 6.18 -4.10
N PRO A 44 11.02 5.77 -2.84
CA PRO A 44 11.42 4.40 -2.53
C PRO A 44 10.49 3.32 -3.09
N ALA A 45 9.18 3.44 -2.87
CA ALA A 45 8.19 2.48 -3.37
C ALA A 45 8.19 2.35 -4.91
N TRP A 46 8.27 3.47 -5.63
CA TRP A 46 8.34 3.49 -7.09
C TRP A 46 9.64 2.87 -7.61
N GLN A 47 10.77 3.19 -6.96
CA GLN A 47 12.09 2.71 -7.36
C GLN A 47 12.27 1.20 -7.24
N THR A 48 11.46 0.53 -6.42
CA THR A 48 11.49 -0.94 -6.37
C THR A 48 11.07 -1.60 -7.67
N GLY A 49 10.20 -0.95 -8.46
CA GLY A 49 9.55 -1.57 -9.61
C GLY A 49 8.66 -2.78 -9.29
N GLN A 50 8.47 -3.12 -8.01
CA GLN A 50 7.74 -4.31 -7.55
C GLN A 50 6.30 -4.00 -7.16
N LEU A 51 6.00 -2.73 -6.85
CA LEU A 51 4.68 -2.27 -6.47
C LEU A 51 3.98 -1.60 -7.65
N SER A 52 2.66 -1.73 -7.70
CA SER A 52 1.79 -1.12 -8.70
C SER A 52 0.58 -0.43 -8.08
N GLN A 53 0.04 0.57 -8.78
CA GLN A 53 -1.25 1.16 -8.42
C GLN A 53 -2.33 0.07 -8.42
N GLY A 54 -3.15 0.05 -7.37
CA GLY A 54 -4.21 -0.93 -7.19
C GLY A 54 -3.78 -2.20 -6.45
N ASP A 55 -2.50 -2.39 -6.14
CA ASP A 55 -2.07 -3.50 -5.28
C ASP A 55 -2.74 -3.42 -3.91
N VAL A 56 -3.06 -4.59 -3.35
CA VAL A 56 -3.67 -4.72 -2.02
C VAL A 56 -2.56 -4.93 -1.00
N LEU A 57 -2.51 -4.06 0.00
CA LEU A 57 -1.57 -4.17 1.10
C LEU A 57 -2.21 -5.01 2.21
N LEU A 58 -1.62 -6.16 2.51
CA LEU A 58 -2.13 -7.08 3.53
C LEU A 58 -1.55 -6.77 4.92
N ALA A 59 -0.28 -6.37 4.97
CA ALA A 59 0.43 -6.05 6.20
C ALA A 59 1.51 -4.98 5.94
N ALA A 60 1.88 -4.24 6.99
CA ALA A 60 3.04 -3.37 7.01
C ALA A 60 3.90 -3.69 8.24
N ASN A 61 5.17 -4.01 8.04
CA ASN A 61 6.10 -4.42 9.11
C ASN A 61 5.52 -5.52 10.01
N GLY A 62 4.87 -6.52 9.42
CA GLY A 62 4.24 -7.63 10.14
C GLY A 62 2.89 -7.30 10.80
N VAL A 63 2.43 -6.05 10.77
CA VAL A 63 1.12 -5.64 11.30
C VAL A 63 0.07 -5.77 10.19
N PRO A 64 -0.98 -6.61 10.36
CA PRO A 64 -2.07 -6.71 9.39
C PRO A 64 -2.80 -5.38 9.18
N LEU A 65 -3.17 -5.10 7.94
CA LEU A 65 -3.89 -3.88 7.54
C LEU A 65 -5.39 -4.11 7.31
N VAL A 66 -5.83 -5.36 7.30
CA VAL A 66 -7.23 -5.74 7.14
C VAL A 66 -8.03 -5.23 8.34
N GLY A 67 -9.17 -4.60 8.09
CA GLY A 67 -10.05 -4.11 9.15
C GLY A 67 -9.66 -2.74 9.71
N LEU A 68 -8.59 -2.12 9.22
CA LEU A 68 -8.20 -0.77 9.63
C LEU A 68 -8.96 0.30 8.84
N THR A 69 -9.13 1.47 9.47
CA THR A 69 -9.66 2.69 8.86
C THR A 69 -8.53 3.53 8.26
N ASN A 70 -8.74 4.13 7.09
CA ASN A 70 -7.87 5.17 6.57
C ASN A 70 -8.52 6.53 6.87
N TYR A 71 -7.96 7.31 7.80
CA TYR A 71 -8.36 8.69 8.12
C TYR A 71 -7.49 9.69 7.37
#